data_AF-A0A318TXR1-F1
#
_entry.id   AF-A0A318TXR1-F1
#
_cell.length_a   1.000
_cell.length_b   1.000
_cell.length_c   1.000
_cell.angle_alpha   90.00
_cell.angle_beta   90.00
_cell.angle_gamma   90.00
#
_symmetry.space_group_name_H-M   'P 1'
#
loop_
_entity.id
_entity.type
_entity.pdbx_description
1 polymer ?
#
loop_
_entity_poly.entity_id
_entity_poly.type
_entity_poly.pdbx_seq_one_letter_code
_entity_poly.pdbx_strand_id
1 'polypeptide(L)'
;MATARTSLTHPLQIAEVQAGPGLGRIGITFCPGKHDRAAMSGSWARDLGLDLEAIATWGASHVVTLVETQELGMLKVPDLGTQVRAHGMEWHHLPIADYSVPTPAFETRWQAEGRVIRAALRAGADVVVHCKGGLGRAGMIAARLMVELGADPKTAVKAVRSARPGAIETPSQLALVRATVPRTEPARVDLAALTRVGGRLGSNPGGIWADAAGGRTYVKELESPALARNEYLAAALYRLAGAPVLSYLPCAAPDQVATVFVDLEKNRLAQLTEAERAEARHWFGVHCWLANWDAAGFQGDNQGVIGGVVTTLDVGGALEFRAQGDPKGRAFGPTVPEVDRLRTDPDNPFAVALFGPMPPDALRAALMVVIGLPEAAIRTVVARHGGRAALAETLLARKADLARQLAQMPESASSFGT
;
A
#
# COMPACT_ATOMS: atom_id res chain seq x y z
N MET A 1 23.12 27.26 22.38
CA MET A 1 22.81 25.94 21.77
C MET A 1 22.46 26.20 20.31
N ALA A 2 23.03 25.46 19.36
CA ALA A 2 22.66 25.63 17.95
C ALA A 2 21.16 25.28 17.77
N THR A 3 20.41 26.16 17.11
CA THR A 3 18.98 25.95 16.81
C THR A 3 18.80 24.74 15.92
N ALA A 4 17.81 23.90 16.21
CA ALA A 4 17.52 22.71 15.42
C ALA A 4 17.15 23.07 13.97
N ARG A 5 17.57 22.25 13.03
CA ARG A 5 17.26 22.38 11.60
C ARG A 5 15.83 21.91 11.34
N THR A 6 15.08 22.70 10.58
CA THR A 6 13.65 22.48 10.28
C THR A 6 13.42 22.34 8.78
N SER A 7 12.22 21.95 8.37
CA SER A 7 11.84 21.88 6.94
C SER A 7 11.87 23.24 6.23
N LEU A 8 11.73 24.34 6.97
CA LEU A 8 11.80 25.71 6.42
C LEU A 8 13.23 26.23 6.32
N THR A 9 14.04 26.03 7.37
CA THR A 9 15.43 26.52 7.40
C THR A 9 16.36 25.65 6.55
N HIS A 10 16.04 24.38 6.41
CA HIS A 10 16.81 23.39 5.65
C HIS A 10 15.83 22.53 4.84
N PRO A 11 15.31 23.05 3.70
CA PRO A 11 14.37 22.32 2.86
C PRO A 11 14.84 20.92 2.50
N LEU A 12 13.90 19.98 2.38
CA LEU A 12 14.20 18.57 2.13
C LEU A 12 14.95 18.45 0.81
N GLN A 13 16.14 17.83 0.86
CA GLN A 13 16.97 17.60 -0.32
C GLN A 13 16.74 16.18 -0.82
N ILE A 14 16.21 16.04 -2.04
CA ILE A 14 15.98 14.76 -2.70
C ILE A 14 17.04 14.62 -3.79
N ALA A 15 18.05 13.79 -3.54
CA ALA A 15 19.08 13.49 -4.53
C ALA A 15 18.49 12.55 -5.58
N GLU A 16 18.76 12.81 -6.85
CA GLU A 16 18.13 12.10 -7.96
C GLU A 16 19.12 11.19 -8.70
N VAL A 17 18.68 9.98 -9.01
CA VAL A 17 19.32 9.09 -9.96
C VAL A 17 18.28 8.45 -10.88
N GLN A 18 18.72 7.98 -12.04
CA GLN A 18 17.84 7.33 -13.03
C GLN A 18 18.57 6.13 -13.62
N ALA A 19 17.85 5.02 -13.80
CA ALA A 19 18.43 3.78 -14.32
C ALA A 19 18.75 3.84 -15.83
N GLY A 20 18.00 4.65 -16.58
CA GLY A 20 18.17 4.87 -18.00
C GLY A 20 17.10 5.79 -18.59
N PRO A 21 17.23 6.20 -19.86
CA PRO A 21 16.27 7.09 -20.52
C PRO A 21 14.86 6.50 -20.55
N GLY A 22 13.84 7.35 -20.35
CA GLY A 22 12.42 6.95 -20.40
C GLY A 22 11.90 6.25 -19.14
N LEU A 23 12.77 5.91 -18.19
CA LEU A 23 12.37 5.37 -16.88
C LEU A 23 12.10 6.50 -15.88
N GLY A 24 11.28 6.24 -14.87
CA GLY A 24 11.07 7.17 -13.76
C GLY A 24 12.35 7.40 -12.94
N ARG A 25 12.35 8.51 -12.20
CA ARG A 25 13.47 8.95 -11.36
C ARG A 25 13.39 8.28 -9.99
N ILE A 26 14.56 8.02 -9.41
CA ILE A 26 14.71 7.48 -8.06
C ILE A 26 15.28 8.58 -7.17
N GLY A 27 14.45 9.11 -6.29
CA GLY A 27 14.83 10.09 -5.29
C GLY A 27 15.40 9.42 -4.03
N ILE A 28 16.45 10.01 -3.46
CA ILE A 28 17.13 9.53 -2.24
C ILE A 28 17.12 10.67 -1.22
N THR A 29 16.50 10.42 -0.07
CA THR A 29 16.44 11.40 1.01
C THR A 29 16.53 10.74 2.39
N PHE A 30 16.67 11.54 3.44
CA PHE A 30 16.55 11.07 4.83
C PHE A 30 15.08 10.97 5.23
N CYS A 31 14.80 10.44 6.42
CA CYS A 31 13.42 10.24 6.90
C CYS A 31 12.65 11.57 6.97
N PRO A 32 11.56 11.74 6.20
CA PRO A 32 10.75 12.97 6.22
C PRO A 32 10.11 13.15 7.60
N GLY A 33 10.00 14.40 8.05
CA GLY A 33 9.44 14.74 9.36
C GLY A 33 10.32 14.37 10.56
N LYS A 34 11.53 13.84 10.34
CA LYS A 34 12.36 13.32 11.45
C LYS A 34 12.69 14.37 12.50
N HIS A 35 12.56 13.98 13.76
CA HIS A 35 13.15 14.65 14.91
C HIS A 35 14.35 13.83 15.41
N ASP A 36 15.55 14.39 15.34
CA ASP A 36 16.76 13.68 15.76
C ASP A 36 17.78 14.69 16.32
N ARG A 37 17.89 14.74 17.64
CA ARG A 37 18.81 15.66 18.34
C ARG A 37 20.26 15.22 18.25
N ALA A 38 20.51 13.93 18.04
CA ALA A 38 21.84 13.32 18.07
C ALA A 38 22.39 13.02 16.67
N ALA A 39 21.69 13.42 15.60
CA ALA A 39 22.15 13.20 14.24
C ALA A 39 23.52 13.87 14.01
N MET A 40 24.42 13.16 13.32
CA MET A 40 25.76 13.65 12.98
C MET A 40 25.73 14.96 12.18
N SER A 41 24.66 15.20 11.42
CA SER A 41 24.45 16.44 10.67
C SER A 41 23.89 17.60 11.52
N GLY A 42 23.77 17.43 12.83
CA GLY A 42 23.16 18.39 13.76
C GLY A 42 21.71 18.07 14.09
N SER A 43 21.16 18.73 15.11
CA SER A 43 19.80 18.46 15.60
C SER A 43 18.75 18.79 14.54
N TRP A 44 17.78 17.90 14.36
CA TRP A 44 16.63 18.05 13.46
C TRP A 44 15.30 18.12 14.22
N ALA A 45 14.41 18.99 13.76
CA ALA A 45 13.01 19.08 14.15
C ALA A 45 12.19 19.46 12.92
N ARG A 46 11.90 18.46 12.09
CA ARG A 46 11.26 18.65 10.78
C ARG A 46 9.76 18.49 10.88
N ASP A 47 9.05 19.09 9.93
CA ASP A 47 7.61 18.92 9.81
C ASP A 47 7.32 17.83 8.77
N LEU A 48 6.53 16.83 9.17
CA LEU A 48 6.23 15.69 8.30
C LEU A 48 5.39 16.10 7.09
N GLY A 49 4.37 16.95 7.29
CA GLY A 49 3.49 17.40 6.21
C GLY A 49 4.24 18.21 5.16
N LEU A 50 5.09 19.16 5.59
CA LEU A 50 5.91 19.94 4.67
C LEU A 50 6.91 19.09 3.89
N ASP A 51 7.51 18.08 4.53
CA ASP A 51 8.43 17.17 3.85
C ASP A 51 7.72 16.26 2.85
N LEU A 52 6.53 15.76 3.18
CA LEU A 52 5.73 14.93 2.27
C LEU A 52 5.16 15.75 1.11
N GLU A 53 4.80 17.01 1.35
CA GLU A 53 4.42 17.93 0.28
C GLU A 53 5.59 18.20 -0.68
N ALA A 54 6.81 18.35 -0.15
CA ALA A 54 8.00 18.48 -0.98
C ALA A 54 8.28 17.21 -1.80
N ILE A 55 8.04 16.01 -1.24
CA ILE A 55 8.16 14.73 -1.95
C ILE A 55 7.09 14.60 -3.05
N ALA A 56 5.85 14.96 -2.76
CA ALA A 56 4.76 14.95 -3.73
C ALA A 56 5.00 15.96 -4.86
N THR A 57 5.42 17.19 -4.52
CA THR A 57 5.78 18.25 -5.48
C THR A 57 6.97 17.85 -6.35
N TRP A 58 7.94 17.10 -5.78
CA TRP A 58 9.04 16.55 -6.57
C TRP A 58 8.55 15.57 -7.64
N GLY A 59 7.34 15.01 -7.51
CA GLY A 59 6.71 14.12 -8.48
C GLY A 59 6.60 12.66 -8.01
N ALA A 60 6.94 12.37 -6.76
CA ALA A 60 6.93 11.01 -6.26
C ALA A 60 5.53 10.41 -6.32
N SER A 61 5.46 9.22 -6.90
CA SER A 61 4.24 8.43 -7.02
C SER A 61 4.21 7.28 -6.00
N HIS A 62 5.40 6.84 -5.57
CA HIS A 62 5.67 5.84 -4.54
C HIS A 62 6.75 6.32 -3.55
N VAL A 63 6.62 5.94 -2.28
CA VAL A 63 7.62 6.18 -1.22
C VAL A 63 7.99 4.85 -0.57
N VAL A 64 9.28 4.52 -0.60
CA VAL A 64 9.87 3.34 0.02
C VAL A 64 10.52 3.73 1.34
N THR A 65 9.96 3.25 2.45
CA THR A 65 10.47 3.47 3.80
C THR A 65 11.29 2.26 4.25
N LEU A 66 12.59 2.45 4.44
CA LEU A 66 13.51 1.40 4.90
C LEU A 66 13.76 1.42 6.41
N VAL A 67 13.14 2.37 7.11
CA VAL A 67 13.27 2.60 8.55
C VAL A 67 12.42 1.58 9.31
N GLU A 68 12.95 0.99 10.38
CA GLU A 68 12.21 0.05 11.23
C GLU A 68 11.08 0.75 12.01
N THR A 69 10.04 0.01 12.40
CA THR A 69 8.88 0.58 13.13
C THR A 69 9.31 1.29 14.43
N GLN A 70 10.25 0.71 15.18
CA GLN A 70 10.81 1.36 16.38
C GLN A 70 11.57 2.64 16.03
N GLU A 71 12.32 2.65 14.93
CA GLU A 71 13.00 3.86 14.46
C GLU A 71 12.01 4.96 14.08
N LEU A 72 10.88 4.65 13.44
CA LEU A 72 9.82 5.64 13.15
C LEU A 72 9.30 6.30 14.44
N GLY A 73 9.09 5.51 15.49
CA GLY A 73 8.72 6.02 16.82
C GLY A 73 9.80 6.93 17.42
N MET A 74 11.07 6.50 17.39
CA MET A 74 12.20 7.30 17.87
C MET A 74 12.37 8.63 17.11
N LEU A 75 12.08 8.63 15.81
CA LEU A 75 12.13 9.81 14.94
C LEU A 75 10.87 10.69 15.03
N LYS A 76 9.90 10.30 15.86
CA LYS A 76 8.60 10.99 16.06
C LYS A 76 7.72 11.05 14.81
N VAL A 77 7.76 10.01 13.98
CA VAL A 77 6.93 9.87 12.77
C VAL A 77 6.25 8.49 12.69
N PRO A 78 5.56 8.02 13.74
CA PRO A 78 4.92 6.70 13.74
C PRO A 78 3.81 6.56 12.69
N ASP A 79 3.21 7.67 12.27
CA ASP A 79 2.11 7.76 11.31
C ASP A 79 2.57 8.04 9.87
N LEU A 80 3.89 7.99 9.60
CA LEU A 80 4.50 8.30 8.29
C LEU A 80 3.75 7.64 7.13
N GLY A 81 3.45 6.34 7.24
CA GLY A 81 2.79 5.61 6.16
C GLY A 81 1.38 6.07 5.85
N THR A 82 0.63 6.50 6.86
CA THR A 82 -0.70 7.09 6.68
C THR A 82 -0.60 8.45 6.02
N GLN A 83 0.36 9.27 6.44
CA GLN A 83 0.59 10.60 5.88
C GLN A 83 1.08 10.53 4.42
N VAL A 84 1.98 9.61 4.07
CA VAL A 84 2.41 9.39 2.67
C VAL A 84 1.20 9.17 1.76
N ARG A 85 0.27 8.32 2.20
CA ARG A 85 -0.96 8.03 1.44
C ARG A 85 -1.93 9.18 1.43
N ALA A 86 -1.99 9.97 2.52
CA ALA A 86 -2.78 11.19 2.57
C ALA A 86 -2.32 12.23 1.53
N HIS A 87 -1.03 12.27 1.22
CA HIS A 87 -0.46 13.07 0.13
C HIS A 87 -0.55 12.38 -1.25
N GLY A 88 -1.39 11.34 -1.38
CA GLY A 88 -1.71 10.72 -2.67
C GLY A 88 -0.61 9.82 -3.23
N MET A 89 0.35 9.39 -2.42
CA MET A 89 1.46 8.52 -2.82
C MET A 89 1.29 7.11 -2.27
N GLU A 90 1.78 6.11 -3.01
CA GLU A 90 1.81 4.73 -2.53
C GLU A 90 2.95 4.53 -1.52
N TRP A 91 2.67 3.87 -0.39
CA TRP A 91 3.66 3.63 0.67
C TRP A 91 4.09 2.17 0.72
N HIS A 92 5.41 1.95 0.66
CA HIS A 92 6.03 0.63 0.78
C HIS A 92 6.95 0.60 2.00
N HIS A 93 6.50 -0.02 3.08
CA HIS A 93 7.32 -0.17 4.30
C HIS A 93 8.14 -1.45 4.24
N LEU A 94 9.43 -1.33 3.96
CA LEU A 94 10.35 -2.44 3.74
C LEU A 94 11.57 -2.29 4.66
N PRO A 95 11.43 -2.59 5.96
CA PRO A 95 12.42 -2.24 6.96
C PRO A 95 13.75 -3.00 6.75
N ILE A 96 14.86 -2.28 6.95
CA ILE A 96 16.21 -2.82 6.98
C ILE A 96 16.90 -2.25 8.22
N ALA A 97 17.46 -3.12 9.06
CA ALA A 97 18.21 -2.73 10.25
C ALA A 97 19.36 -1.77 9.91
N ASP A 98 19.69 -0.84 10.81
CA ASP A 98 20.69 0.19 10.52
C ASP A 98 22.05 -0.42 10.15
N TYR A 99 22.75 0.22 9.21
CA TYR A 99 24.01 -0.26 8.58
C TYR A 99 23.98 -1.66 7.94
N SER A 100 22.82 -2.32 7.91
CA SER A 100 22.69 -3.70 7.46
C SER A 100 22.24 -3.80 5.99
N VAL A 101 22.01 -5.04 5.54
CA VAL A 101 21.47 -5.42 4.23
C VAL A 101 20.08 -6.06 4.41
N PRO A 102 19.24 -6.17 3.36
CA PRO A 102 18.01 -6.94 3.36
C PRO A 102 18.11 -8.32 4.01
N THR A 103 17.09 -8.66 4.80
CA THR A 103 16.90 -9.99 5.39
C THR A 103 16.10 -10.89 4.45
N PRO A 104 16.03 -12.22 4.69
CA PRO A 104 15.12 -13.09 3.94
C PRO A 104 13.66 -12.61 3.95
N ALA A 105 13.17 -12.10 5.08
CA ALA A 105 11.83 -11.53 5.18
C ALA A 105 11.65 -10.29 4.29
N PHE A 106 12.67 -9.42 4.20
CA PHE A 106 12.67 -8.33 3.22
C PHE A 106 12.60 -8.89 1.79
N GLU A 107 13.44 -9.86 1.44
CA GLU A 107 13.50 -10.41 0.09
C GLU A 107 12.18 -11.04 -0.34
N THR A 108 11.48 -11.74 0.57
CA THR A 108 10.14 -12.28 0.32
C THR A 108 9.16 -11.16 -0.04
N ARG A 109 9.15 -10.05 0.72
CA ARG A 109 8.29 -8.91 0.42
C ARG A 109 8.72 -8.16 -0.85
N TRP A 110 10.03 -8.10 -1.13
CA TRP A 110 10.59 -7.46 -2.32
C TRP A 110 10.15 -8.14 -3.62
N GLN A 111 9.83 -9.44 -3.60
CA GLN A 111 9.28 -10.11 -4.78
C GLN A 111 7.98 -9.46 -5.26
N ALA A 112 7.11 -9.06 -4.32
CA ALA A 112 5.85 -8.39 -4.64
C ALA A 112 6.03 -6.87 -4.77
N GLU A 113 6.49 -6.22 -3.70
CA GLU A 113 6.58 -4.76 -3.63
C GLU A 113 7.63 -4.22 -4.60
N GLY A 114 8.77 -4.89 -4.72
CA GLY A 114 9.82 -4.51 -5.68
C GLY A 114 9.33 -4.60 -7.12
N ARG A 115 8.48 -5.59 -7.45
CA ARG A 115 7.89 -5.70 -8.80
C ARG A 115 6.94 -4.54 -9.09
N VAL A 116 6.11 -4.14 -8.13
CA VAL A 116 5.24 -2.95 -8.25
C VAL A 116 6.08 -1.69 -8.44
N ILE A 117 7.13 -1.49 -7.63
CA ILE A 117 8.03 -0.34 -7.70
C ILE A 117 8.76 -0.28 -9.05
N ARG A 118 9.30 -1.41 -9.53
CA ARG A 118 9.96 -1.48 -10.85
C ARG A 118 8.97 -1.23 -11.99
N ALA A 119 7.75 -1.75 -11.90
CA ALA A 119 6.72 -1.49 -12.91
C ALA A 119 6.37 0.00 -12.99
N ALA A 120 6.25 0.68 -11.85
CA ALA A 120 6.04 2.13 -11.78
C ALA A 120 7.18 2.91 -12.43
N LEU A 121 8.44 2.57 -12.09
CA LEU A 121 9.62 3.19 -12.72
C LEU A 121 9.67 2.92 -14.22
N ARG A 122 9.35 1.71 -14.70
CA ARG A 122 9.27 1.43 -16.15
C ARG A 122 8.14 2.18 -16.85
N ALA A 123 7.07 2.53 -16.13
CA ALA A 123 5.99 3.37 -16.64
C ALA A 123 6.30 4.89 -16.58
N GLY A 124 7.52 5.26 -16.17
CA GLY A 124 7.95 6.67 -16.08
C GLY A 124 7.55 7.35 -14.77
N ALA A 125 6.99 6.63 -13.80
CA ALA A 125 6.58 7.20 -12.52
C ALA A 125 7.75 7.28 -11.54
N ASP A 126 7.83 8.36 -10.77
CA ASP A 126 8.97 8.60 -9.88
C ASP A 126 8.79 7.92 -8.52
N VAL A 127 9.90 7.49 -7.91
CA VAL A 127 9.92 6.78 -6.63
C VAL A 127 10.92 7.44 -5.69
N VAL A 128 10.52 7.71 -4.44
CA VAL A 128 11.45 8.16 -3.39
C VAL A 128 11.78 7.02 -2.44
N VAL A 129 13.06 6.82 -2.18
CA VAL A 129 13.59 5.85 -1.20
C VAL A 129 14.23 6.63 -0.06
N HIS A 130 13.88 6.26 1.18
CA HIS A 130 14.51 6.87 2.35
C HIS A 130 14.85 5.85 3.45
N CYS A 131 15.84 6.21 4.26
CA CYS A 131 16.15 5.55 5.53
C CYS A 131 16.27 6.63 6.62
N LYS A 132 16.98 6.37 7.73
CA LYS A 132 17.19 7.39 8.77
C LYS A 132 18.01 8.59 8.26
N GLY A 133 19.17 8.33 7.66
CA GLY A 133 20.10 9.37 7.17
C GLY A 133 20.07 9.65 5.67
N GLY A 134 19.42 8.79 4.88
CA GLY A 134 19.39 8.91 3.42
C GLY A 134 20.75 8.68 2.76
N LEU A 135 21.57 7.77 3.31
CA LEU A 135 22.92 7.46 2.83
C LEU A 135 23.09 5.96 2.54
N GLY A 136 23.28 5.11 3.55
CA GLY A 136 23.61 3.69 3.36
C GLY A 136 22.45 2.86 2.83
N ARG A 137 21.44 2.60 3.67
CA ARG A 137 20.26 1.79 3.31
C ARG A 137 19.53 2.34 2.07
N ALA A 138 19.25 3.64 2.06
CA ALA A 138 18.56 4.29 0.94
C ALA A 138 19.38 4.26 -0.35
N GLY A 139 20.68 4.59 -0.28
CA GLY A 139 21.56 4.53 -1.44
C GLY A 139 21.75 3.11 -1.99
N MET A 140 21.83 2.11 -1.11
CA MET A 140 21.89 0.70 -1.50
C MET A 140 20.65 0.27 -2.28
N ILE A 141 19.45 0.56 -1.78
CA ILE A 141 18.21 0.16 -2.45
C ILE A 141 17.97 0.97 -3.72
N ALA A 142 18.33 2.26 -3.75
CA ALA A 142 18.30 3.05 -4.98
C ALA A 142 19.23 2.47 -6.06
N ALA A 143 20.47 2.11 -5.70
CA ALA A 143 21.40 1.47 -6.62
C ALA A 143 20.91 0.08 -7.06
N ARG A 144 20.35 -0.71 -6.13
CA ARG A 144 19.72 -2.01 -6.45
C ARG A 144 18.62 -1.82 -7.50
N LEU A 145 17.71 -0.86 -7.31
CA LEU A 145 16.64 -0.56 -8.28
C LEU A 145 17.22 -0.18 -9.65
N MET A 146 18.28 0.64 -9.69
CA MET A 146 18.96 0.95 -10.96
C MET A 146 19.46 -0.32 -11.67
N VAL A 147 20.10 -1.22 -10.93
CA VAL A 147 20.63 -2.48 -11.49
C VAL A 147 19.50 -3.42 -11.92
N GLU A 148 18.46 -3.58 -11.10
CA GLU A 148 17.30 -4.40 -11.45
C GLU A 148 16.57 -3.86 -12.70
N LEU A 149 16.70 -2.56 -12.99
CA LEU A 149 16.18 -1.92 -14.21
C LEU A 149 17.16 -1.94 -15.40
N GLY A 150 18.33 -2.56 -15.24
CA GLY A 150 19.28 -2.80 -16.34
C GLY A 150 20.57 -1.97 -16.31
N ALA A 151 20.76 -1.10 -15.32
CA ALA A 151 22.04 -0.38 -15.18
C ALA A 151 23.16 -1.34 -14.75
N ASP A 152 24.39 -1.09 -15.20
CA ASP A 152 25.57 -1.79 -14.69
C ASP A 152 25.78 -1.47 -13.19
N PRO A 153 26.09 -2.46 -12.33
CA PRO A 153 26.28 -2.23 -10.89
C PRO A 153 27.33 -1.19 -10.53
N LYS A 154 28.46 -1.13 -11.24
CA LYS A 154 29.50 -0.13 -10.96
C LYS A 154 29.01 1.27 -11.30
N THR A 155 28.29 1.38 -12.42
CA THR A 155 27.67 2.63 -12.88
C THR A 155 26.60 3.11 -11.91
N ALA A 156 25.73 2.22 -11.42
CA ALA A 156 24.72 2.54 -10.41
C ALA A 156 25.33 3.04 -9.10
N VAL A 157 26.35 2.35 -8.57
CA VAL A 157 27.09 2.78 -7.37
C VAL A 157 27.70 4.16 -7.57
N LYS A 158 28.34 4.40 -8.73
CA LYS A 158 28.96 5.69 -9.05
C LYS A 158 27.91 6.80 -9.10
N ALA A 159 26.80 6.59 -9.82
CA ALA A 159 25.72 7.56 -9.96
C ALA A 159 25.13 7.94 -8.59
N VAL A 160 24.81 6.95 -7.76
CA VAL A 160 24.27 7.17 -6.40
C VAL A 160 25.25 7.94 -5.53
N ARG A 161 26.55 7.61 -5.55
CA ARG A 161 27.56 8.33 -4.76
C ARG A 161 27.82 9.75 -5.27
N SER A 162 27.70 9.99 -6.58
CA SER A 162 27.78 11.32 -7.15
C SER A 162 26.58 12.19 -6.75
N ALA A 163 25.36 11.65 -6.81
CA ALA A 163 24.15 12.36 -6.40
C ALA A 163 24.08 12.55 -4.87
N ARG A 164 24.58 11.58 -4.11
CA ARG A 164 24.56 11.57 -2.64
C ARG A 164 25.91 11.12 -2.07
N PRO A 165 26.86 12.05 -1.85
CA PRO A 165 28.16 11.73 -1.28
C PRO A 165 28.04 10.98 0.04
N GLY A 166 28.80 9.88 0.18
CA GLY A 166 28.74 8.98 1.34
C GLY A 166 27.67 7.88 1.28
N ALA A 167 26.86 7.82 0.22
CA ALA A 167 25.89 6.75 0.05
C ALA A 167 26.54 5.37 -0.16
N ILE A 168 25.82 4.31 0.26
CA ILE A 168 26.32 2.92 0.32
C ILE A 168 27.51 2.84 1.29
N GLU A 169 27.19 2.83 2.58
CA GLU A 169 28.09 3.11 3.70
C GLU A 169 28.97 1.91 4.06
N THR A 170 28.45 0.68 3.91
CA THR A 170 29.17 -0.53 4.35
C THR A 170 29.65 -1.39 3.19
N PRO A 171 30.74 -2.17 3.37
CA PRO A 171 31.18 -3.15 2.37
C PRO A 171 30.10 -4.16 2.00
N SER A 172 29.29 -4.60 2.95
CA SER A 172 28.18 -5.54 2.72
C SER A 172 27.09 -4.96 1.83
N GLN A 173 26.74 -3.68 2.03
CA GLN A 173 25.80 -2.97 1.15
C GLN A 173 26.33 -2.87 -0.29
N LEU A 174 27.63 -2.54 -0.43
CA LEU A 174 28.27 -2.49 -1.74
C LEU A 174 28.31 -3.88 -2.41
N ALA A 175 28.60 -4.93 -1.65
CA ALA A 175 28.60 -6.31 -2.14
C ALA A 175 27.22 -6.73 -2.67
N LEU A 176 26.14 -6.35 -1.95
CA LEU A 176 24.77 -6.61 -2.40
C LEU A 176 24.47 -5.96 -3.74
N VAL A 177 24.80 -4.67 -3.90
CA VAL A 177 24.55 -3.96 -5.17
C VAL A 177 25.34 -4.62 -6.31
N ARG A 178 26.59 -5.03 -6.06
CA ARG A 178 27.43 -5.72 -7.05
C ARG A 178 26.89 -7.10 -7.45
N ALA A 179 26.22 -7.79 -6.53
CA ALA A 179 25.59 -9.10 -6.78
C ALA A 179 24.18 -8.99 -7.37
N THR A 180 23.61 -7.78 -7.42
CA THR A 180 22.28 -7.56 -8.00
C THR A 180 22.33 -7.79 -9.50
N VAL A 181 21.27 -8.41 -10.04
CA VAL A 181 21.11 -8.68 -11.47
C VAL A 181 19.88 -7.97 -12.01
N PRO A 182 19.87 -7.60 -13.32
CA PRO A 182 18.68 -7.07 -13.97
C PRO A 182 17.47 -8.00 -13.81
N ARG A 183 16.29 -7.40 -13.66
CA ARG A 183 15.00 -8.09 -13.61
C ARG A 183 14.26 -7.81 -14.91
N THR A 184 13.94 -8.86 -15.65
CA THR A 184 13.17 -8.80 -16.89
C THR A 184 11.70 -9.04 -16.58
N GLU A 185 11.01 -8.00 -16.14
CA GLU A 185 9.55 -8.00 -15.97
C GLU A 185 8.98 -6.88 -16.86
N PRO A 186 7.84 -7.09 -17.51
CA PRO A 186 7.23 -6.03 -18.30
C PRO A 186 6.65 -4.93 -17.38
N ALA A 187 6.59 -3.69 -17.89
CA ALA A 187 6.00 -2.56 -17.16
C ALA A 187 4.51 -2.75 -16.89
N ARG A 188 3.84 -3.47 -17.80
CA ARG A 188 2.44 -3.86 -17.72
C ARG A 188 2.35 -5.36 -17.92
N VAL A 189 1.39 -5.99 -17.26
CA VAL A 189 1.07 -7.40 -17.47
C VAL A 189 0.43 -7.54 -18.85
N ASP A 190 1.09 -8.27 -19.73
CA ASP A 190 0.61 -8.64 -21.06
C ASP A 190 0.66 -10.17 -21.16
N LEU A 191 -0.53 -10.78 -21.26
CA LEU A 191 -0.66 -12.23 -21.31
C LEU A 191 0.02 -12.86 -22.53
N ALA A 192 0.21 -12.10 -23.63
CA ALA A 192 0.92 -12.58 -24.81
C ALA A 192 2.41 -12.85 -24.54
N ALA A 193 2.97 -12.23 -23.49
CA ALA A 193 4.36 -12.38 -23.08
C ALA A 193 4.54 -13.35 -21.90
N LEU A 194 3.47 -14.01 -21.43
CA LEU A 194 3.48 -14.86 -20.24
C LEU A 194 3.01 -16.28 -20.56
N THR A 195 3.46 -17.23 -19.75
CA THR A 195 3.04 -18.63 -19.84
C THR A 195 1.99 -18.93 -18.78
N ARG A 196 0.84 -19.50 -19.16
CA ARG A 196 -0.17 -19.93 -18.19
C ARG A 196 0.32 -21.15 -17.42
N VAL A 197 0.32 -21.07 -16.09
CA VAL A 197 0.81 -22.13 -15.19
C VAL A 197 -0.24 -22.60 -14.19
N GLY A 198 -1.39 -21.93 -14.12
CA GLY A 198 -2.48 -22.33 -13.22
C GLY A 198 -3.84 -21.83 -13.68
N GLY A 199 -4.88 -22.41 -13.05
CA GLY A 199 -6.28 -22.17 -13.39
C GLY A 199 -6.88 -20.92 -12.75
N ARG A 200 -8.18 -20.74 -12.98
CA ARG A 200 -9.02 -19.69 -12.39
C ARG A 200 -9.09 -19.85 -10.86
N LEU A 201 -8.99 -18.72 -10.15
CA LEU A 201 -9.24 -18.59 -8.72
C LEU A 201 -10.44 -17.64 -8.51
N GLY A 202 -11.59 -18.18 -8.10
CA GLY A 202 -12.84 -17.44 -7.95
C GLY A 202 -13.81 -17.59 -9.13
N SER A 203 -14.76 -16.67 -9.23
CA SER A 203 -15.90 -16.71 -10.17
C SER A 203 -15.57 -16.19 -11.56
N ASN A 204 -14.84 -15.09 -11.64
CA ASN A 204 -14.46 -14.42 -12.90
C ASN A 204 -13.43 -15.25 -13.68
N PRO A 205 -13.47 -15.25 -15.03
CA PRO A 205 -12.42 -15.90 -15.83
C PRO A 205 -11.03 -15.38 -15.46
N GLY A 206 -10.04 -16.27 -15.50
CA GLY A 206 -8.68 -15.92 -15.11
C GLY A 206 -7.71 -17.09 -15.05
N GLY A 207 -6.50 -16.79 -14.61
CA GLY A 207 -5.43 -17.77 -14.50
C GLY A 207 -4.20 -17.26 -13.76
N ILE A 208 -3.33 -18.21 -13.41
CA ILE A 208 -1.99 -17.91 -12.90
C ILE A 208 -1.03 -17.97 -14.09
N TRP A 209 -0.23 -16.92 -14.24
CA TRP A 209 0.71 -16.73 -15.32
C TRP A 209 2.11 -16.54 -14.76
N ALA A 210 3.12 -17.10 -15.43
CA ALA A 210 4.52 -16.98 -15.06
C ALA A 210 5.29 -16.22 -16.14
N ASP A 211 6.17 -15.32 -15.69
CA ASP A 211 7.20 -14.72 -16.54
C ASP A 211 8.44 -15.62 -16.66
N ALA A 212 9.35 -15.27 -17.57
CA ALA A 212 10.60 -16.03 -17.79
C ALA A 212 11.53 -16.05 -16.57
N ALA A 213 11.36 -15.14 -15.61
CA ALA A 213 12.13 -15.08 -14.37
C ALA A 213 11.46 -15.90 -13.23
N GLY A 214 10.35 -16.58 -13.50
CA GLY A 214 9.61 -17.39 -12.53
C GLY A 214 8.66 -16.59 -11.64
N GLY A 215 8.52 -15.28 -11.87
CA GLY A 215 7.54 -14.45 -11.18
C GLY A 215 6.12 -14.84 -11.59
N ARG A 216 5.26 -15.11 -10.61
CA ARG A 216 3.86 -15.49 -10.84
C ARG A 216 2.92 -14.30 -10.67
N THR A 217 1.87 -14.25 -11.48
CA THR A 217 0.84 -13.22 -11.47
C THR A 217 -0.52 -13.87 -11.65
N TYR A 218 -1.48 -13.51 -10.81
CA TYR A 218 -2.88 -13.85 -11.08
C TYR A 218 -3.49 -12.77 -11.95
N VAL A 219 -4.14 -13.17 -13.05
CA VAL A 219 -4.83 -12.24 -13.94
C VAL A 219 -6.30 -12.65 -14.03
N LYS A 220 -7.16 -11.68 -13.76
CA LYS A 220 -8.61 -11.75 -13.85
C LYS A 220 -9.07 -10.98 -15.08
N GLU A 221 -9.92 -11.60 -15.87
CA GLU A 221 -10.61 -10.96 -17.00
C GLU A 221 -12.00 -10.53 -16.53
N LEU A 222 -12.34 -9.27 -16.78
CA LEU A 222 -13.60 -8.67 -16.36
C LEU A 222 -14.43 -8.29 -17.58
N GLU A 223 -15.75 -8.20 -17.40
CA GLU A 223 -16.69 -7.95 -18.51
C GLU A 223 -16.52 -6.55 -19.15
N SER A 224 -15.84 -5.62 -18.47
CA SER A 224 -15.58 -4.29 -19.01
C SER A 224 -14.38 -3.60 -18.38
N PRO A 225 -13.76 -2.63 -19.09
CA PRO A 225 -12.76 -1.74 -18.51
C PRO A 225 -13.25 -0.90 -17.31
N ALA A 226 -14.56 -0.69 -17.18
CA ALA A 226 -15.13 0.03 -16.04
C ALA A 226 -15.02 -0.80 -14.75
N LEU A 227 -15.25 -2.12 -14.84
CA LEU A 227 -15.09 -3.05 -13.73
C LEU A 227 -13.62 -3.13 -13.28
N ALA A 228 -12.69 -3.25 -14.23
CA ALA A 228 -11.25 -3.29 -13.92
C ALA A 228 -10.80 -2.02 -13.20
N ARG A 229 -11.18 -0.85 -13.73
CA ARG A 229 -10.88 0.44 -13.08
C ARG A 229 -11.50 0.55 -11.69
N ASN A 230 -12.72 0.06 -11.49
CA ASN A 230 -13.37 0.03 -10.19
C ASN A 230 -12.58 -0.80 -9.17
N GLU A 231 -12.09 -1.99 -9.57
CA GLU A 231 -11.30 -2.85 -8.69
C GLU A 231 -9.93 -2.24 -8.33
N TYR A 232 -9.21 -1.67 -9.31
CA TYR A 232 -7.97 -0.92 -9.03
C TYR A 232 -8.21 0.27 -8.09
N LEU A 233 -9.28 1.04 -8.30
CA LEU A 233 -9.64 2.16 -7.44
C LEU A 233 -10.03 1.68 -6.02
N ALA A 234 -10.79 0.60 -5.92
CA ALA A 234 -11.12 0.00 -4.63
C ALA A 234 -9.84 -0.38 -3.87
N ALA A 235 -8.93 -1.13 -4.50
CA ALA A 235 -7.66 -1.51 -3.89
C ALA A 235 -6.86 -0.28 -3.43
N ALA A 236 -6.81 0.79 -4.22
CA ALA A 236 -6.15 2.04 -3.84
C ALA A 236 -6.80 2.72 -2.62
N LEU A 237 -8.13 2.69 -2.50
CA LEU A 237 -8.86 3.23 -1.35
C LEU A 237 -8.69 2.37 -0.09
N TYR A 238 -8.60 1.04 -0.22
CA TYR A 238 -8.19 0.16 0.87
C TYR A 238 -6.78 0.51 1.36
N ARG A 239 -5.83 0.65 0.43
CA ARG A 239 -4.46 1.05 0.78
C ARG A 239 -4.43 2.42 1.44
N LEU A 240 -5.20 3.41 0.96
CA LEU A 240 -5.33 4.72 1.59
C LEU A 240 -5.72 4.62 3.07
N ALA A 241 -6.66 3.73 3.40
CA ALA A 241 -7.07 3.43 4.78
C ALA A 241 -6.01 2.68 5.60
N GLY A 242 -4.93 2.21 4.97
CA GLY A 242 -3.93 1.35 5.58
C GLY A 242 -4.29 -0.13 5.56
N ALA A 243 -5.44 -0.50 5.01
CA ALA A 243 -5.92 -1.88 4.97
C ALA A 243 -5.08 -2.73 4.01
N PRO A 244 -4.54 -3.88 4.44
CA PRO A 244 -3.77 -4.76 3.58
C PRO A 244 -4.63 -5.39 2.48
N VAL A 245 -4.17 -5.25 1.25
CA VAL A 245 -4.72 -5.89 0.04
C VAL A 245 -3.57 -6.47 -0.78
N LEU A 246 -3.90 -7.31 -1.77
CA LEU A 246 -2.91 -7.82 -2.71
C LEU A 246 -2.15 -6.69 -3.45
N SER A 247 -0.96 -7.02 -3.94
CA SER A 247 -0.15 -6.11 -4.77
C SER A 247 -0.66 -6.09 -6.21
N TYR A 248 -1.31 -5.00 -6.62
CA TYR A 248 -1.84 -4.83 -7.97
C TYR A 248 -0.76 -4.38 -8.96
N LEU A 249 -0.79 -4.96 -10.16
CA LEU A 249 0.07 -4.59 -11.30
C LEU A 249 -0.79 -4.03 -12.43
N PRO A 250 -0.31 -3.02 -13.18
CA PRO A 250 -1.06 -2.49 -14.32
C PRO A 250 -1.10 -3.52 -15.46
N CYS A 251 -2.24 -3.66 -16.12
CA CYS A 251 -2.40 -4.52 -17.30
C CYS A 251 -2.21 -3.72 -18.61
N ALA A 252 -1.87 -4.44 -19.68
CA ALA A 252 -1.92 -3.93 -21.04
C ALA A 252 -3.37 -3.88 -21.55
N ALA A 253 -4.14 -4.94 -21.29
CA ALA A 253 -5.57 -4.99 -21.57
C ALA A 253 -6.35 -4.18 -20.52
N PRO A 254 -7.30 -3.31 -20.94
CA PRO A 254 -7.98 -2.37 -20.06
C PRO A 254 -9.08 -2.99 -19.19
N ASP A 255 -9.52 -4.20 -19.54
CA ASP A 255 -10.54 -5.03 -18.88
C ASP A 255 -9.94 -6.14 -18.01
N GLN A 256 -8.62 -6.11 -17.79
CA GLN A 256 -7.92 -7.06 -16.94
C GLN A 256 -7.46 -6.41 -15.64
N VAL A 257 -7.44 -7.23 -14.59
CA VAL A 257 -6.82 -6.89 -13.30
C VAL A 257 -5.77 -7.94 -12.99
N ALA A 258 -4.56 -7.48 -12.66
CA ALA A 258 -3.47 -8.35 -12.29
C ALA A 258 -3.00 -8.08 -10.86
N THR A 259 -2.74 -9.16 -10.12
CA THR A 259 -2.10 -9.11 -8.80
C THR A 259 -0.85 -9.99 -8.79
N VAL A 260 0.17 -9.56 -8.06
CA VAL A 260 1.32 -10.44 -7.79
C VAL A 260 0.81 -11.69 -7.11
N PHE A 261 1.15 -12.86 -7.67
CA PHE A 261 0.74 -14.12 -7.08
C PHE A 261 1.63 -14.44 -5.88
N VAL A 262 0.99 -14.67 -4.74
CA VAL A 262 1.65 -15.00 -3.48
C VAL A 262 1.03 -16.27 -2.91
N ASP A 263 1.85 -17.12 -2.31
CA ASP A 263 1.35 -18.29 -1.59
C ASP A 263 0.79 -17.85 -0.24
N LEU A 264 -0.41 -18.32 0.08
CA LEU A 264 -1.13 -17.94 1.29
C LEU A 264 -0.81 -18.92 2.43
N GLU A 265 -0.49 -18.39 3.61
CA GLU A 265 -0.38 -19.20 4.83
C GLU A 265 -1.76 -19.72 5.27
N LYS A 266 -2.77 -18.86 5.11
CA LYS A 266 -4.18 -19.14 5.38
C LYS A 266 -5.02 -18.46 4.30
N ASN A 267 -6.10 -19.12 3.88
CA ASN A 267 -6.92 -18.68 2.75
C ASN A 267 -8.42 -18.74 3.01
N ARG A 268 -8.83 -18.94 4.26
CA ARG A 268 -10.24 -18.93 4.65
C ARG A 268 -10.41 -18.57 6.11
N LEU A 269 -11.54 -17.97 6.46
CA LEU A 269 -11.87 -17.60 7.83
C LEU A 269 -11.74 -18.75 8.84
N ALA A 270 -12.11 -19.98 8.46
CA ALA A 270 -12.01 -21.15 9.34
C ALA A 270 -10.58 -21.47 9.81
N GLN A 271 -9.55 -20.99 9.10
CA GLN A 271 -8.13 -21.18 9.46
C GLN A 271 -7.59 -20.05 10.35
N LEU A 272 -8.29 -18.91 10.41
CA LEU A 272 -7.85 -17.75 11.18
C LEU A 272 -8.07 -17.97 12.68
N THR A 273 -7.03 -17.65 13.45
CA THR A 273 -7.07 -17.48 14.91
C THR A 273 -7.94 -16.30 15.29
N GLU A 274 -8.31 -16.19 16.57
CA GLU A 274 -9.10 -15.04 17.03
C GLU A 274 -8.34 -13.71 16.90
N ALA A 275 -7.02 -13.72 17.09
CA ALA A 275 -6.19 -12.53 16.87
C ALA A 275 -6.22 -12.07 15.40
N GLU A 276 -6.10 -13.00 14.45
CA GLU A 276 -6.19 -12.70 13.01
C GLU A 276 -7.61 -12.26 12.61
N ARG A 277 -8.65 -12.84 13.22
CA ARG A 277 -10.03 -12.36 13.03
C ARG A 277 -10.21 -10.95 13.58
N ALA A 278 -9.61 -10.61 14.71
CA ALA A 278 -9.61 -9.26 15.25
C ALA A 278 -8.89 -8.28 14.30
N GLU A 279 -7.79 -8.69 13.68
CA GLU A 279 -7.10 -7.91 12.65
C GLU A 279 -7.97 -7.71 11.40
N ALA A 280 -8.65 -8.74 10.89
CA ALA A 280 -9.63 -8.59 9.81
C ALA A 280 -10.76 -7.61 10.17
N ARG A 281 -11.30 -7.73 11.39
CA ARG A 281 -12.37 -6.87 11.92
C ARG A 281 -11.94 -5.42 12.09
N HIS A 282 -10.66 -5.14 12.32
CA HIS A 282 -10.14 -3.77 12.38
C HIS A 282 -10.46 -2.98 11.11
N TRP A 283 -10.48 -3.67 9.95
CA TRP A 283 -10.77 -3.06 8.66
C TRP A 283 -12.26 -3.02 8.30
N PHE A 284 -13.16 -3.42 9.22
CA PHE A 284 -14.61 -3.46 9.00
C PHE A 284 -15.17 -2.14 8.48
N GLY A 285 -14.75 -1.00 9.04
CA GLY A 285 -15.21 0.32 8.60
C GLY A 285 -14.85 0.60 7.14
N VAL A 286 -13.71 0.10 6.65
CA VAL A 286 -13.28 0.23 5.25
C VAL A 286 -14.19 -0.57 4.33
N HIS A 287 -14.53 -1.81 4.69
CA HIS A 287 -15.50 -2.62 3.94
C HIS A 287 -16.87 -1.95 3.86
N CYS A 288 -17.35 -1.38 4.98
CA CYS A 288 -18.61 -0.65 5.02
C CYS A 288 -18.57 0.60 4.14
N TRP A 289 -17.54 1.43 4.31
CA TRP A 289 -17.34 2.67 3.56
C TRP A 289 -17.32 2.43 2.05
N LEU A 290 -16.66 1.36 1.60
CA LEU A 290 -16.56 1.02 0.19
C LEU A 290 -17.68 0.09 -0.29
N ALA A 291 -18.71 -0.16 0.54
CA ALA A 291 -19.82 -1.05 0.22
C ALA A 291 -19.37 -2.44 -0.28
N ASN A 292 -18.29 -2.99 0.27
CA ASN A 292 -17.80 -4.31 -0.12
C ASN A 292 -18.65 -5.40 0.55
N TRP A 293 -19.74 -5.78 -0.09
CA TRP A 293 -20.67 -6.80 0.44
C TRP A 293 -20.08 -8.20 0.46
N ASP A 294 -19.01 -8.43 -0.30
CA ASP A 294 -18.30 -9.71 -0.39
C ASP A 294 -17.02 -9.71 0.46
N ALA A 295 -16.92 -8.83 1.45
CA ALA A 295 -15.73 -8.66 2.30
C ALA A 295 -15.19 -9.97 2.89
N ALA A 296 -16.08 -10.87 3.31
CA ALA A 296 -15.71 -12.18 3.83
C ALA A 296 -15.54 -13.23 2.73
N GLY A 297 -16.23 -13.09 1.58
CA GLY A 297 -16.28 -14.11 0.54
C GLY A 297 -17.13 -15.32 0.90
N PHE A 298 -17.11 -16.33 0.04
CA PHE A 298 -17.81 -17.59 0.27
C PHE A 298 -16.91 -18.54 1.06
N GLN A 299 -17.39 -19.12 2.16
CA GLN A 299 -16.55 -19.87 3.11
C GLN A 299 -15.44 -19.04 3.76
N GLY A 300 -15.49 -17.71 3.63
CA GLY A 300 -14.49 -16.84 4.21
C GLY A 300 -13.22 -16.67 3.38
N ASP A 301 -13.26 -16.96 2.08
CA ASP A 301 -12.10 -17.04 1.18
C ASP A 301 -11.53 -15.69 0.72
N ASN A 302 -12.19 -14.58 1.04
CA ASN A 302 -11.67 -13.24 0.73
C ASN A 302 -10.79 -12.65 1.85
N GLN A 303 -10.51 -13.42 2.89
CA GLN A 303 -9.61 -13.05 3.99
C GLN A 303 -8.52 -14.13 4.15
N GLY A 304 -7.25 -13.73 4.00
CA GLY A 304 -6.10 -14.64 4.09
C GLY A 304 -4.93 -14.05 4.84
N VAL A 305 -3.87 -14.84 5.02
CA VAL A 305 -2.64 -14.44 5.71
C VAL A 305 -1.45 -14.55 4.77
N ILE A 306 -0.71 -13.44 4.65
CA ILE A 306 0.50 -13.33 3.82
C ILE A 306 1.61 -12.72 4.69
N GLY A 307 2.66 -13.48 4.96
CA GLY A 307 3.78 -13.01 5.78
C GLY A 307 3.35 -12.62 7.19
N GLY A 308 2.41 -13.37 7.78
CA GLY A 308 1.81 -13.09 9.08
C GLY A 308 0.85 -11.88 9.14
N VAL A 309 0.49 -11.26 8.02
CA VAL A 309 -0.44 -10.12 7.96
C VAL A 309 -1.77 -10.56 7.36
N VAL A 310 -2.88 -10.22 8.02
CA VAL A 310 -4.22 -10.51 7.51
C VAL A 310 -4.54 -9.56 6.37
N THR A 311 -4.84 -10.13 5.20
CA THR A 311 -4.98 -9.42 3.93
C THR A 311 -6.32 -9.72 3.29
N THR A 312 -7.00 -8.66 2.82
CA THR A 312 -8.19 -8.79 1.99
C THR A 312 -7.77 -9.20 0.58
N LEU A 313 -8.24 -10.36 0.14
CA LEU A 313 -7.78 -11.01 -1.10
C LEU A 313 -8.59 -10.58 -2.33
N ASP A 314 -9.87 -10.25 -2.16
CA ASP A 314 -10.73 -9.75 -3.24
C ASP A 314 -11.47 -8.48 -2.80
N VAL A 315 -11.40 -7.45 -3.65
CA VAL A 315 -12.08 -6.16 -3.48
C VAL A 315 -12.96 -5.79 -4.68
N GLY A 316 -13.14 -6.71 -5.64
CA GLY A 316 -13.96 -6.49 -6.84
C GLY A 316 -15.43 -6.24 -6.54
N GLY A 317 -15.92 -6.69 -5.38
CA GLY A 317 -17.26 -6.40 -4.87
C GLY A 317 -17.44 -5.02 -4.22
N ALA A 318 -16.40 -4.17 -4.19
CA ALA A 318 -16.46 -2.83 -3.63
C ALA A 318 -16.96 -1.78 -4.64
N LEU A 319 -17.35 -0.61 -4.12
CA LEU A 319 -17.80 0.57 -4.86
C LEU A 319 -19.07 0.29 -5.70
N GLU A 320 -19.06 0.62 -6.99
CA GLU A 320 -20.27 0.71 -7.81
C GLU A 320 -20.80 -0.65 -8.29
N PHE A 321 -20.02 -1.73 -8.16
CA PHE A 321 -20.34 -3.06 -8.67
C PHE A 321 -20.37 -4.13 -7.58
N ARG A 322 -21.09 -5.22 -7.84
CA ARG A 322 -21.10 -6.45 -7.05
C ARG A 322 -19.95 -7.36 -7.50
N ALA A 323 -19.62 -8.40 -6.73
CA ALA A 323 -18.51 -9.32 -7.03
C ALA A 323 -18.61 -10.02 -8.41
N GLN A 324 -19.83 -10.21 -8.92
CA GLN A 324 -20.11 -10.77 -10.26
C GLN A 324 -20.27 -9.71 -11.36
N GLY A 325 -20.05 -8.43 -11.05
CA GLY A 325 -20.04 -7.35 -12.04
C GLY A 325 -21.35 -6.57 -12.19
N ASP A 326 -22.46 -7.05 -11.62
CA ASP A 326 -23.73 -6.30 -11.62
C ASP A 326 -23.57 -4.93 -10.92
N PRO A 327 -24.11 -3.83 -11.48
CA PRO A 327 -24.09 -2.55 -10.82
C PRO A 327 -24.97 -2.57 -9.56
N LYS A 328 -24.50 -1.97 -8.46
CA LYS A 328 -25.31 -1.78 -7.25
C LYS A 328 -26.42 -0.74 -7.44
N GLY A 329 -26.24 0.16 -8.42
CA GLY A 329 -27.20 1.23 -8.69
C GLY A 329 -27.49 2.05 -7.44
N ARG A 330 -28.78 2.25 -7.13
CA ARG A 330 -29.24 3.04 -5.97
C ARG A 330 -28.85 2.45 -4.61
N ALA A 331 -28.45 1.18 -4.56
CA ALA A 331 -27.99 0.56 -3.31
C ALA A 331 -26.60 1.05 -2.89
N PHE A 332 -25.82 1.63 -3.81
CA PHE A 332 -24.59 2.35 -3.47
C PHE A 332 -24.86 3.86 -3.47
N GLY A 333 -24.94 4.43 -2.27
CA GLY A 333 -25.34 5.83 -2.07
C GLY A 333 -24.62 6.49 -0.88
N PRO A 334 -25.10 7.67 -0.44
CA PRO A 334 -24.44 8.47 0.60
C PRO A 334 -24.56 7.89 2.02
N THR A 335 -25.46 6.94 2.25
CA THR A 335 -25.63 6.25 3.54
C THR A 335 -24.91 4.91 3.55
N VAL A 336 -24.52 4.44 4.73
CA VAL A 336 -23.73 3.21 4.92
C VAL A 336 -24.54 2.18 5.71
N PRO A 337 -25.56 1.55 5.10
CA PRO A 337 -26.31 0.46 5.74
C PRO A 337 -25.45 -0.79 6.00
N GLU A 338 -24.26 -0.87 5.41
CA GLU A 338 -23.33 -1.97 5.58
C GLU A 338 -22.87 -2.19 7.03
N VAL A 339 -22.92 -1.16 7.88
CA VAL A 339 -22.60 -1.29 9.31
C VAL A 339 -23.50 -2.33 9.97
N ASP A 340 -24.79 -2.35 9.63
CA ASP A 340 -25.72 -3.36 10.13
C ASP A 340 -25.74 -4.58 9.21
N ARG A 341 -25.87 -4.37 7.90
CA ARG A 341 -26.06 -5.45 6.93
C ARG A 341 -24.96 -6.50 6.98
N LEU A 342 -23.68 -6.11 7.02
CA LEU A 342 -22.56 -7.06 7.07
C LEU A 342 -22.51 -7.86 8.39
N ARG A 343 -23.26 -7.43 9.41
CA ARG A 343 -23.28 -8.06 10.74
C ARG A 343 -24.52 -8.88 10.99
N THR A 344 -25.62 -8.63 10.26
CA THR A 344 -26.92 -9.25 10.56
C THR A 344 -27.62 -9.89 9.37
N ASP A 345 -27.17 -9.69 8.12
CA ASP A 345 -27.84 -10.22 6.93
C ASP A 345 -27.71 -11.76 6.86
N PRO A 346 -28.82 -12.52 7.02
CA PRO A 346 -28.77 -13.98 7.03
C PRO A 346 -28.35 -14.57 5.68
N ASP A 347 -28.48 -13.81 4.58
CA ASP A 347 -28.03 -14.22 3.25
C ASP A 347 -26.50 -14.06 3.09
N ASN A 348 -25.82 -13.48 4.08
CA ASN A 348 -24.36 -13.35 4.15
C ASN A 348 -23.78 -13.94 5.44
N PRO A 349 -23.91 -15.27 5.66
CA PRO A 349 -23.54 -15.90 6.91
C PRO A 349 -22.04 -15.80 7.23
N PHE A 350 -21.17 -15.65 6.21
CA PHE A 350 -19.72 -15.52 6.41
C PHE A 350 -19.33 -14.12 6.88
N ALA A 351 -19.96 -13.06 6.34
CA ALA A 351 -19.80 -11.72 6.88
C ALA A 351 -20.37 -11.64 8.31
N VAL A 352 -21.55 -12.22 8.56
CA VAL A 352 -22.14 -12.28 9.90
C VAL A 352 -21.21 -13.01 10.88
N ALA A 353 -20.63 -14.15 10.48
CA ALA A 353 -19.70 -14.89 11.34
C ALA A 353 -18.41 -14.10 11.65
N LEU A 354 -17.95 -13.26 10.72
CA LEU A 354 -16.77 -12.43 10.92
C LEU A 354 -17.09 -11.17 11.73
N PHE A 355 -18.10 -10.40 11.34
CA PHE A 355 -18.34 -9.04 11.85
C PHE A 355 -19.48 -8.95 12.87
N GLY A 356 -20.41 -9.90 12.87
CA GLY A 356 -21.53 -9.95 13.84
C GLY A 356 -21.04 -9.91 15.30
N PRO A 357 -20.09 -10.77 15.69
CA PRO A 357 -19.54 -10.83 17.05
C PRO A 357 -18.69 -9.63 17.49
N MET A 358 -18.48 -8.62 16.63
CA MET A 358 -17.64 -7.47 16.98
C MET A 358 -18.18 -6.75 18.23
N PRO A 359 -17.37 -6.58 19.29
CA PRO A 359 -17.76 -5.79 20.44
C PRO A 359 -17.85 -4.30 20.06
N PRO A 360 -18.64 -3.49 20.80
CA PRO A 360 -18.82 -2.07 20.50
C PRO A 360 -17.51 -1.29 20.33
N ASP A 361 -16.50 -1.52 21.19
CA ASP A 361 -15.23 -0.79 21.09
C ASP A 361 -14.44 -1.14 19.82
N ALA A 362 -14.45 -2.41 19.40
CA ALA A 362 -13.81 -2.83 18.16
C ALA A 362 -14.54 -2.24 16.94
N LEU A 363 -15.87 -2.17 17.00
CA LEU A 363 -16.69 -1.53 15.98
C LEU A 363 -16.37 -0.03 15.87
N ARG A 364 -16.35 0.69 16.99
CA ARG A 364 -15.97 2.10 17.04
C ARG A 364 -14.58 2.31 16.45
N ALA A 365 -13.60 1.51 16.87
CA ALA A 365 -12.23 1.60 16.36
C ALA A 365 -12.17 1.38 14.84
N ALA A 366 -12.89 0.39 14.31
CA ALA A 366 -12.93 0.12 12.88
C ALA A 366 -13.59 1.25 12.06
N LEU A 367 -14.65 1.88 12.58
CA LEU A 367 -15.26 3.04 11.93
C LEU A 367 -14.33 4.26 11.94
N MET A 368 -13.60 4.45 13.04
CA MET A 368 -12.66 5.56 13.20
C MET A 368 -11.52 5.53 12.18
N VAL A 369 -11.14 4.36 11.65
CA VAL A 369 -10.16 4.26 10.55
C VAL A 369 -10.57 5.12 9.36
N VAL A 370 -11.84 5.02 8.92
CA VAL A 370 -12.35 5.78 7.78
C VAL A 370 -12.66 7.23 8.17
N ILE A 371 -13.20 7.45 9.36
CA ILE A 371 -13.51 8.81 9.86
C ILE A 371 -12.22 9.64 10.02
N GLY A 372 -11.08 9.01 10.29
CA GLY A 372 -9.77 9.67 10.35
C GLY A 372 -9.17 10.05 9.00
N LEU A 373 -9.67 9.51 7.87
CA LEU A 373 -9.08 9.75 6.55
C LEU A 373 -9.16 11.23 6.11
N PRO A 374 -8.08 11.87 5.63
CA PRO A 374 -8.18 13.21 5.08
C PRO A 374 -9.07 13.26 3.84
N GLU A 375 -10.02 14.21 3.79
CA GLU A 375 -10.95 14.33 2.66
C GLU A 375 -10.25 14.62 1.33
N ALA A 376 -9.22 15.47 1.37
CA ALA A 376 -8.38 15.77 0.22
C ALA A 376 -7.71 14.50 -0.34
N ALA A 377 -7.26 13.58 0.52
CA ALA A 377 -6.64 12.34 0.11
C ALA A 377 -7.61 11.42 -0.65
N ILE A 378 -8.87 11.33 -0.17
CA ILE A 378 -9.93 10.57 -0.86
C ILE A 378 -10.13 11.11 -2.28
N ARG A 379 -10.24 12.43 -2.43
CA ARG A 379 -10.38 13.08 -3.74
C ARG A 379 -9.20 12.80 -4.66
N THR A 380 -7.98 12.91 -4.14
CA THR A 380 -6.74 12.65 -4.89
C THR A 380 -6.68 11.20 -5.38
N VAL A 381 -6.97 10.22 -4.52
CA VAL A 381 -6.94 8.79 -4.90
C VAL A 381 -7.98 8.48 -5.96
N VAL A 382 -9.21 9.01 -5.81
CA VAL A 382 -10.29 8.84 -6.80
C VAL A 382 -9.86 9.41 -8.16
N ALA A 383 -9.35 10.64 -8.20
CA ALA A 383 -8.93 11.28 -9.44
C ALA A 383 -7.77 10.52 -10.12
N ARG A 384 -6.75 10.12 -9.34
CA ARG A 384 -5.55 9.42 -9.84
C ARG A 384 -5.86 8.07 -10.47
N HIS A 385 -6.90 7.38 -9.99
CA HIS A 385 -7.31 6.06 -10.50
C HIS A 385 -8.50 6.14 -11.48
N GLY A 386 -8.76 7.32 -12.06
CA GLY A 386 -9.77 7.51 -13.10
C GLY A 386 -11.22 7.41 -12.61
N GLY A 387 -11.44 7.62 -11.31
CA GLY A 387 -12.77 7.75 -10.72
C GLY A 387 -13.37 9.13 -11.00
N ARG A 388 -14.71 9.20 -11.02
CA ARG A 388 -15.45 10.45 -11.26
C ARG A 388 -15.51 11.30 -9.98
N ALA A 389 -15.57 12.62 -10.12
CA ALA A 389 -15.73 13.53 -8.97
C ALA A 389 -16.98 13.20 -8.13
N ALA A 390 -18.08 12.81 -8.76
CA ALA A 390 -19.30 12.37 -8.08
C ALA A 390 -19.08 11.15 -7.17
N LEU A 391 -18.17 10.23 -7.53
CA LEU A 391 -17.82 9.09 -6.68
C LEU A 391 -17.08 9.58 -5.43
N ALA A 392 -16.18 10.56 -5.55
CA ALA A 392 -15.52 11.15 -4.39
C ALA A 392 -16.53 11.81 -3.44
N GLU A 393 -17.51 12.56 -3.95
CA GLU A 393 -18.58 13.12 -3.10
C GLU A 393 -19.39 12.04 -2.40
N THR A 394 -19.75 10.95 -3.10
CA THR A 394 -20.43 9.81 -2.48
C THR A 394 -19.58 9.22 -1.34
N LEU A 395 -18.29 9.02 -1.56
CA LEU A 395 -17.39 8.47 -0.54
C LEU A 395 -17.24 9.40 0.67
N LEU A 396 -17.21 10.72 0.47
CA LEU A 396 -17.20 11.70 1.55
C LEU A 396 -18.52 11.72 2.32
N ALA A 397 -19.65 11.64 1.62
CA ALA A 397 -20.96 11.52 2.25
C ALA A 397 -21.07 10.23 3.09
N ARG A 398 -20.57 9.10 2.57
CA ARG A 398 -20.50 7.82 3.29
C ARG A 398 -19.61 7.90 4.54
N LYS A 399 -18.44 8.56 4.44
CA LYS A 399 -17.57 8.85 5.59
C LYS A 399 -18.31 9.67 6.65
N ALA A 400 -19.04 10.72 6.24
CA ALA A 400 -19.83 11.54 7.16
C ALA A 400 -20.99 10.75 7.79
N ASP A 401 -21.60 9.81 7.05
CA ASP A 401 -22.62 8.92 7.59
C ASP A 401 -22.06 7.95 8.64
N LEU A 402 -20.89 7.37 8.42
CA LEU A 402 -20.19 6.58 9.45
C LEU A 402 -19.96 7.39 10.73
N ALA A 403 -19.56 8.66 10.61
CA ALA A 403 -19.39 9.53 11.77
C ALA A 403 -20.72 9.79 12.52
N ARG A 404 -21.83 9.98 11.79
CA ARG A 404 -23.17 10.10 12.40
C ARG A 404 -23.58 8.84 13.13
N GLN A 405 -23.42 7.67 12.50
CA GLN A 405 -23.75 6.38 13.10
C GLN A 405 -22.90 6.13 14.36
N LEU A 406 -21.61 6.43 14.32
CA LEU A 406 -20.71 6.32 15.48
C LEU A 406 -21.18 7.17 16.67
N ALA A 407 -21.64 8.39 16.42
CA ALA A 407 -22.16 9.29 17.45
C ALA A 407 -23.49 8.80 18.09
N GLN A 408 -24.22 7.94 17.40
CA GLN A 408 -25.47 7.33 17.88
C GLN A 408 -25.23 6.02 18.65
N MET A 409 -24.03 5.44 18.56
CA MET A 409 -23.70 4.24 19.31
C MET A 409 -23.64 4.55 20.82
N PRO A 410 -24.19 3.69 21.69
CA PRO A 410 -24.12 3.87 23.14
C PRO A 410 -22.67 3.76 23.63
N GLU A 411 -22.18 4.76 24.39
CA GLU A 411 -20.83 4.74 24.97
C GLU A 411 -20.59 3.43 25.71
N SER A 412 -19.41 2.83 25.56
CA SER A 412 -19.05 1.65 26.34
C SER A 412 -19.16 2.01 27.81
N ALA A 413 -19.90 1.21 28.59
CA ALA A 413 -19.96 1.38 30.02
C ALA A 413 -18.52 1.32 30.54
N SER A 414 -18.01 2.48 30.95
CA SER A 414 -16.67 2.56 31.51
C SER A 414 -16.61 1.58 32.66
N SER A 415 -15.65 0.66 32.62
CA SER A 415 -15.31 -0.23 33.73
C SER A 415 -14.68 0.59 34.86
N PHE A 416 -15.42 1.53 35.42
CA PHE A 416 -15.23 2.07 36.76
C PHE A 416 -16.32 1.44 37.63
N GLY A 417 -16.04 0.22 38.08
CA GLY A 417 -16.88 -0.54 38.99
C GLY A 417 -16.00 -1.30 39.97
N THR A 418 -15.64 -0.58 41.04
CA THR A 418 -15.11 -1.01 42.36
C THR A 418 -13.80 -1.77 42.44
#